data_AF-A0A0F9CNH2-F1
#
_entry.id   AF-A0A0F9CNH2-F1
#
_cell.length_a   1.000
_cell.length_b   1.000
_cell.length_c   1.000
_cell.angle_alpha   90.00
_cell.angle_beta   90.00
_cell.angle_gamma   90.00
#
_symmetry.space_group_name_H-M   'P 1'
#
loop_
_entity.id
_entity.type
_entity.pdbx_description
1 polymer ?
#
loop_
_entity_poly.entity_id
_entity_poly.type
_entity_poly.pdbx_seq_one_letter_code
_entity_poly.pdbx_strand_id
1 'polypeptide(L)'
;MEATKGSNIDNVLLEHFEEEIWSKVPHLEDKQAKAKVVNATPLIDLTEDLKECAKNVYNLNLADADLKVFGKFDSNLLTGSIKIRPAVHIIHDAILTGKLKSGQTIIEATSGNFGIALGLLSKLGLSVVALVSRKLQEGVFEELRNENIRIMDLDMDICPAPGMKDNPNLLAAKATAVNIRSQLTELGFDPDIFDKASSEIQSLLASQDIINLAKFLAKIYGFFCPEQYDNELNIDVHRTVTAVEIDQQLHEKGNSLADFRIVCTFGTGGTSGGLSRYMSEKYGKKSLHVVFPSANQDV
;
A
#
# COMPACT_ATOMS: atom_id res chain seq x y z
N MET A 1 -19.36 32.08 -13.90
CA MET A 1 -18.31 32.68 -13.05
C MET A 1 -18.52 32.14 -11.65
N GLU A 2 -18.02 30.94 -11.40
CA GLU A 2 -17.93 30.39 -10.04
C GLU A 2 -16.61 30.86 -9.43
N ALA A 3 -16.69 31.39 -8.22
CA ALA A 3 -15.55 31.92 -7.48
C ALA A 3 -14.51 30.82 -7.25
N THR A 4 -13.30 31.05 -7.75
CA THR A 4 -12.07 30.35 -7.38
C THR A 4 -11.86 30.50 -5.87
N LYS A 5 -12.32 29.50 -5.08
CA LYS A 5 -11.79 29.25 -3.74
C LYS A 5 -10.27 29.11 -3.91
N GLY A 6 -9.49 30.02 -3.33
CA GLY A 6 -8.03 29.91 -3.32
C GLY A 6 -7.64 28.50 -2.90
N SER A 7 -6.81 27.83 -3.71
CA SER A 7 -6.50 26.43 -3.46
C SER A 7 -5.84 26.33 -2.09
N ASN A 8 -6.38 25.50 -1.20
CA ASN A 8 -5.85 25.25 0.15
C ASN A 8 -4.60 24.36 0.11
N ILE A 9 -3.88 24.39 -1.01
CA ILE A 9 -2.78 23.51 -1.37
C ILE A 9 -1.51 24.05 -0.72
N ASP A 10 -0.78 23.14 -0.07
CA ASP A 10 0.57 23.43 0.39
C ASP A 10 1.53 23.24 -0.80
N ASN A 11 1.78 24.31 -1.55
CA ASN A 11 2.60 24.25 -2.76
C ASN A 11 4.06 23.88 -2.47
N VAL A 12 4.58 24.23 -1.28
CA VAL A 12 5.96 23.90 -0.90
C VAL A 12 6.07 22.39 -0.67
N LEU A 13 5.12 21.80 0.05
CA LEU A 13 5.07 20.35 0.22
C LEU A 13 4.88 19.64 -1.12
N LEU A 14 4.00 20.16 -1.98
CA LEU A 14 3.74 19.58 -3.30
C LEU A 14 5.00 19.55 -4.16
N GLU A 15 5.70 20.68 -4.30
CA GLU A 15 6.92 20.78 -5.10
C GLU A 15 8.01 19.82 -4.59
N HIS A 16 8.26 19.81 -3.28
CA HIS A 16 9.22 18.89 -2.67
C HIS A 16 8.82 17.42 -2.83
N PHE A 17 7.53 17.09 -2.66
CA PHE A 17 7.03 15.74 -2.87
C PHE A 17 7.18 15.30 -4.32
N GLU A 18 6.90 16.19 -5.27
CA GLU A 18 6.99 15.89 -6.68
C GLU A 18 8.44 15.66 -7.12
N GLU A 19 9.36 16.50 -6.65
CA GLU A 19 10.80 16.38 -6.92
C GLU A 19 11.39 15.11 -6.28
N GLU A 20 11.14 14.87 -5.00
CA GLU A 20 11.86 13.84 -4.25
C GLU A 20 11.25 12.45 -4.32
N ILE A 21 9.95 12.33 -4.57
CA ILE A 21 9.23 11.06 -4.51
C ILE A 21 8.50 10.78 -5.83
N TRP A 22 7.59 11.66 -6.25
CA TRP A 22 6.73 11.42 -7.42
C TRP A 22 7.52 11.20 -8.71
N SER A 23 8.56 12.00 -8.93
CA SER A 23 9.42 11.94 -10.12
C SER A 23 10.20 10.63 -10.26
N LYS A 24 10.24 9.79 -9.21
CA LYS A 24 11.01 8.54 -9.13
C LYS A 24 10.11 7.29 -9.10
N VAL A 25 8.80 7.46 -9.13
CA VAL A 25 7.82 6.35 -9.10
C VAL A 25 7.01 6.32 -10.40
N PRO A 26 6.50 5.14 -10.80
CA PRO A 26 5.65 5.05 -11.98
C PRO A 26 4.38 5.89 -11.85
N HIS A 27 4.14 6.77 -12.80
CA HIS A 27 2.94 7.60 -12.86
C HIS A 27 2.61 7.98 -14.31
N LEU A 28 1.41 8.51 -14.54
CA LEU A 28 1.00 9.04 -15.84
C LEU A 28 1.50 10.47 -16.02
N GLU A 29 2.24 10.73 -17.09
CA GLU A 29 2.48 12.09 -17.59
C GLU A 29 1.61 12.36 -18.81
N ASP A 30 0.93 13.50 -18.82
CA ASP A 30 0.13 13.94 -19.95
C ASP A 30 1.00 14.79 -20.90
N LYS A 31 1.69 14.12 -21.82
CA LYS A 31 2.44 14.79 -22.90
C LYS A 31 1.63 14.69 -24.19
N GLN A 32 1.10 15.84 -24.63
CA GLN A 32 0.61 16.06 -26.00
C GLN A 32 -0.38 14.98 -26.49
N ALA A 33 -1.47 14.78 -25.72
CA ALA A 33 -2.65 13.96 -26.07
C ALA A 33 -2.47 12.43 -26.07
N LYS A 34 -1.37 11.89 -25.51
CA LYS A 34 -1.28 10.47 -25.14
C LYS A 34 -0.65 10.32 -23.75
N ALA A 35 -1.47 9.97 -22.77
CA ALA A 35 -0.99 9.62 -21.44
C ALA A 35 0.02 8.46 -21.54
N LYS A 36 1.25 8.70 -21.07
CA LYS A 36 2.34 7.70 -21.06
C LYS A 36 2.74 7.44 -19.61
N VAL A 37 2.97 6.17 -19.27
CA VAL A 37 3.57 5.85 -17.97
C VAL A 37 5.06 6.16 -18.05
N VAL A 38 5.54 7.01 -17.15
CA VAL A 38 6.97 7.29 -16.94
C VAL A 38 7.48 6.49 -15.74
N ASN A 39 8.81 6.38 -15.60
CA ASN A 39 9.46 5.60 -14.53
C ASN A 39 8.97 4.16 -14.40
N ALA A 40 8.59 3.55 -15.53
CA ALA A 40 8.07 2.19 -15.57
C ALA A 40 9.07 1.19 -14.96
N THR A 41 8.57 0.23 -14.20
CA THR A 41 9.38 -0.88 -13.70
C THR A 41 9.62 -1.92 -14.80
N PRO A 42 10.67 -2.75 -14.71
CA PRO A 42 10.98 -3.70 -15.76
C PRO A 42 9.89 -4.76 -15.96
N LEU A 43 9.62 -5.08 -17.24
CA LEU A 43 8.90 -6.29 -17.66
C LEU A 43 9.90 -7.23 -18.35
N ILE A 44 10.27 -8.29 -17.64
CA ILE A 44 11.36 -9.21 -18.01
C ILE A 44 10.76 -10.50 -18.54
N ASP A 45 11.30 -11.03 -19.63
CA ASP A 45 10.94 -12.36 -20.12
C ASP A 45 11.59 -13.42 -19.22
N LEU A 46 10.77 -14.21 -18.54
CA LEU A 46 11.16 -15.25 -17.59
C LEU A 46 10.87 -16.65 -18.13
N THR A 47 10.61 -16.78 -19.44
CA THR A 47 10.14 -18.03 -20.04
C THR A 47 11.11 -19.18 -19.80
N GLU A 48 12.40 -18.95 -20.05
CA GLU A 48 13.42 -19.99 -19.89
C GLU A 48 13.73 -20.26 -18.41
N ASP A 49 13.77 -19.23 -17.56
CA ASP A 49 13.94 -19.38 -16.11
C ASP A 49 12.82 -20.24 -15.51
N LEU A 50 11.57 -20.03 -15.95
CA LEU A 50 10.43 -20.83 -15.49
C LEU A 50 10.53 -22.28 -15.97
N LYS A 51 10.90 -22.52 -17.23
CA LYS A 51 11.08 -23.88 -17.77
C LYS A 51 12.18 -24.63 -17.03
N GLU A 52 13.28 -23.95 -16.73
CA GLU A 52 14.39 -24.50 -15.94
C GLU A 52 13.94 -24.83 -14.51
N CYS A 53 13.24 -23.92 -13.85
CA CYS A 53 12.68 -24.14 -12.51
C CYS A 53 11.68 -25.32 -12.50
N ALA A 54 10.76 -25.38 -13.46
CA ALA A 54 9.78 -26.46 -13.59
C ALA A 54 10.47 -27.82 -13.71
N LYS A 55 11.53 -27.91 -14.52
CA LYS A 55 12.31 -29.14 -14.70
C LYS A 55 13.07 -29.52 -13.43
N ASN A 56 13.82 -28.59 -12.85
CA ASN A 56 14.77 -28.88 -11.78
C ASN A 56 14.12 -29.02 -10.40
N VAL A 57 13.06 -28.24 -10.12
CA VAL A 57 12.40 -28.19 -8.81
C VAL A 57 11.17 -29.10 -8.78
N TYR A 58 10.40 -29.15 -9.87
CA TYR A 58 9.11 -29.84 -9.93
C TYR A 58 9.12 -31.10 -10.78
N ASN A 59 10.26 -31.46 -11.39
CA ASN A 59 10.40 -32.59 -12.32
C ASN A 59 9.34 -32.54 -13.46
N LEU A 60 8.99 -31.33 -13.90
CA LEU A 60 8.00 -31.06 -14.93
C LEU A 60 8.69 -30.60 -16.21
N ASN A 61 8.59 -31.38 -17.29
CA ASN A 61 9.19 -31.01 -18.57
C ASN A 61 8.26 -30.09 -19.37
N LEU A 62 8.68 -28.84 -19.56
CA LEU A 62 7.98 -27.82 -20.34
C LEU A 62 8.76 -27.37 -21.59
N ALA A 63 9.77 -28.14 -22.04
CA ALA A 63 10.64 -27.76 -23.15
C ALA A 63 9.85 -27.46 -24.44
N ASP A 64 8.91 -28.34 -24.79
CA ASP A 64 8.09 -28.25 -26.01
C ASP A 64 6.79 -27.44 -25.81
N ALA A 65 6.59 -26.86 -24.62
CA ALA A 65 5.41 -26.06 -24.35
C ALA A 65 5.50 -24.70 -25.07
N ASP A 66 4.46 -24.37 -25.84
CA ASP A 66 4.25 -23.02 -26.36
C ASP A 66 3.79 -22.10 -25.22
N LEU A 67 4.77 -21.54 -24.53
CA LEU A 67 4.60 -20.77 -23.30
C LEU A 67 5.46 -19.52 -23.37
N LYS A 68 4.89 -18.39 -22.93
CA LYS A 68 5.60 -17.15 -22.73
C LYS A 68 5.24 -16.55 -21.38
N VAL A 69 6.24 -16.24 -20.58
CA VAL A 69 6.04 -15.74 -19.21
C VAL A 69 6.84 -14.48 -19.01
N PHE A 70 6.16 -13.43 -18.54
CA PHE A 70 6.80 -12.18 -18.19
C PHE A 70 6.66 -11.91 -16.68
N GLY A 71 7.74 -11.44 -16.07
CA GLY A 71 7.75 -10.95 -14.69
C GLY A 71 7.74 -9.43 -14.65
N LYS A 72 6.86 -8.87 -13.81
CA LYS A 72 6.80 -7.42 -13.54
C LYS A 72 7.51 -7.11 -12.22
N PHE A 73 8.65 -6.45 -12.28
CA PHE A 73 9.56 -6.33 -11.12
C PHE A 73 9.45 -4.98 -10.40
N ASP A 74 8.49 -4.89 -9.48
CA ASP A 74 8.29 -3.72 -8.61
C ASP A 74 9.24 -3.68 -7.39
N SER A 75 10.10 -4.70 -7.20
CA SER A 75 11.09 -4.73 -6.12
C SER A 75 12.19 -3.68 -6.25
N ASN A 76 12.37 -3.11 -7.45
CA ASN A 76 13.39 -2.09 -7.71
C ASN A 76 12.92 -0.66 -7.43
N LEU A 77 11.68 -0.50 -6.94
CA LEU A 77 11.15 0.80 -6.57
C LEU A 77 11.80 1.31 -5.28
N LEU A 78 11.66 2.63 -5.02
CA LEU A 78 12.28 3.34 -3.88
C LEU A 78 12.23 2.61 -2.54
N THR A 79 11.13 1.92 -2.24
CA THR A 79 10.91 1.20 -0.97
C THR A 79 10.80 -0.31 -1.16
N GLY A 80 11.39 -0.85 -2.23
CA GLY A 80 11.54 -2.29 -2.43
C GLY A 80 10.26 -3.07 -2.74
N SER A 81 9.10 -2.41 -2.91
CA SER A 81 7.84 -3.11 -3.11
C SER A 81 6.79 -2.34 -3.89
N ILE A 82 5.81 -3.08 -4.42
CA ILE A 82 4.66 -2.55 -5.16
C ILE A 82 3.80 -1.55 -4.36
N LYS A 83 3.87 -1.56 -3.02
CA LYS A 83 3.05 -0.71 -2.14
C LYS A 83 3.38 0.78 -2.25
N ILE A 84 4.54 1.13 -2.80
CA ILE A 84 4.85 2.51 -3.13
C ILE A 84 3.85 3.12 -4.12
N ARG A 85 3.33 2.32 -5.06
CA ARG A 85 2.41 2.80 -6.10
C ARG A 85 1.14 3.40 -5.47
N PRO A 86 0.36 2.67 -4.65
CA PRO A 86 -0.80 3.26 -4.00
C PRO A 86 -0.42 4.31 -2.96
N ALA A 87 0.66 4.12 -2.19
CA ALA A 87 1.05 5.08 -1.14
C ALA A 87 1.29 6.48 -1.70
N VAL A 88 2.15 6.60 -2.72
CA VAL A 88 2.50 7.91 -3.30
C VAL A 88 1.33 8.56 -4.04
N HIS A 89 0.44 7.78 -4.67
CA HIS A 89 -0.73 8.33 -5.36
C HIS A 89 -1.78 8.84 -4.38
N ILE A 90 -2.02 8.14 -3.27
CA ILE A 90 -2.91 8.59 -2.20
C ILE A 90 -2.37 9.89 -1.58
N ILE A 91 -1.06 9.96 -1.36
CA ILE A 91 -0.43 11.14 -0.76
C ILE A 91 -0.43 12.32 -1.72
N HIS A 92 -0.14 12.09 -3.01
CA HIS A 92 -0.21 13.14 -4.04
C HIS A 92 -1.62 13.74 -4.12
N ASP A 93 -2.67 12.90 -4.18
CA ASP A 93 -4.07 13.36 -4.12
C ASP A 93 -4.35 14.13 -2.83
N ALA A 94 -3.89 13.65 -1.68
CA ALA A 94 -4.11 14.31 -0.40
C ALA A 94 -3.46 15.71 -0.34
N ILE A 95 -2.26 15.89 -0.90
CA ILE A 95 -1.59 17.19 -0.99
C ILE A 95 -2.33 18.11 -1.97
N LEU A 96 -2.66 17.60 -3.16
CA LEU A 96 -3.38 18.36 -4.21
C LEU A 96 -4.79 18.80 -3.78
N THR A 97 -5.47 18.00 -2.96
CA THR A 97 -6.78 18.33 -2.41
C THR A 97 -6.71 19.14 -1.11
N GLY A 98 -5.50 19.40 -0.60
CA GLY A 98 -5.26 20.14 0.65
C GLY A 98 -5.68 19.38 1.92
N LYS A 99 -5.89 18.07 1.83
CA LYS A 99 -6.15 17.16 2.97
C LYS A 99 -4.88 16.88 3.77
N LEU A 100 -3.72 16.91 3.11
CA LEU A 100 -2.40 16.76 3.72
C LEU A 100 -1.55 18.01 3.50
N LYS A 101 -0.89 18.47 4.55
CA LYS A 101 -0.04 19.66 4.60
C LYS A 101 1.21 19.43 5.43
N SER A 102 2.20 20.30 5.27
CA SER A 102 3.45 20.26 6.04
C SER A 102 3.20 20.22 7.53
N GLY A 103 4.01 19.43 8.25
CA GLY A 103 3.94 19.30 9.71
C GLY A 103 2.78 18.46 10.24
N GLN A 104 1.88 17.94 9.38
CA GLN A 104 0.87 16.99 9.82
C GLN A 104 1.46 15.61 10.12
N THR A 105 0.72 14.87 10.94
CA THR A 105 1.00 13.46 11.21
C THR A 105 0.14 12.57 10.33
N ILE A 106 0.73 11.50 9.84
CA ILE A 106 0.10 10.43 9.08
C ILE A 106 0.02 9.22 10.00
N ILE A 107 -1.14 8.57 10.06
CA ILE A 107 -1.32 7.33 10.80
C ILE A 107 -1.96 6.26 9.92
N GLU A 108 -1.43 5.04 9.96
CA GLU A 108 -1.94 3.92 9.15
C GLU A 108 -1.80 2.60 9.89
N ALA A 109 -2.80 1.72 9.71
CA ALA A 109 -2.72 0.33 10.13
C ALA A 109 -2.09 -0.50 9.01
N THR A 110 -0.88 -1.03 9.24
CA THR A 110 -0.10 -1.65 8.19
C THR A 110 0.65 -2.89 8.66
N SER A 111 0.61 -3.94 7.85
CA SER A 111 1.34 -5.19 8.04
C SER A 111 2.73 -5.19 7.37
N GLY A 112 3.23 -4.04 6.92
CA GLY A 112 4.63 -3.92 6.47
C GLY A 112 4.83 -2.89 5.37
N ASN A 113 4.92 -3.36 4.12
CA ASN A 113 5.36 -2.61 2.94
C ASN A 113 4.66 -1.28 2.67
N PHE A 114 3.39 -1.13 3.03
CA PHE A 114 2.69 0.15 2.87
C PHE A 114 3.17 1.19 3.89
N GLY A 115 3.43 0.77 5.13
CA GLY A 115 4.07 1.59 6.16
C GLY A 115 5.47 2.03 5.75
N ILE A 116 6.29 1.11 5.23
CA ILE A 116 7.62 1.42 4.72
C ILE A 116 7.53 2.46 3.59
N ALA A 117 6.58 2.30 2.67
CA ALA A 117 6.34 3.27 1.60
C ALA A 117 5.98 4.68 2.12
N LEU A 118 5.15 4.76 3.17
CA LEU A 118 4.81 6.02 3.82
C LEU A 118 6.02 6.64 4.56
N GLY A 119 7.00 5.84 4.99
CA GLY A 119 8.22 6.34 5.66
C GLY A 119 9.02 7.34 4.86
N LEU A 120 8.95 7.30 3.53
CA LEU A 120 9.58 8.30 2.67
C LEU A 120 9.12 9.72 2.99
N LEU A 121 7.90 9.88 3.49
CA LEU A 121 7.31 11.17 3.83
C LEU A 121 7.98 11.81 5.05
N SER A 122 8.62 11.02 5.90
CA SER A 122 9.45 11.52 7.00
C SER A 122 10.57 12.43 6.50
N LYS A 123 11.11 12.16 5.30
CA LYS A 123 12.15 12.98 4.64
C LYS A 123 11.62 14.35 4.19
N LEU A 124 10.30 14.50 4.08
CA LEU A 124 9.61 15.74 3.74
C LEU A 124 9.11 16.52 4.97
N GLY A 125 9.49 16.10 6.18
CA GLY A 125 9.09 16.75 7.43
C GLY A 125 7.68 16.39 7.92
N LEU A 126 7.07 15.35 7.35
CA LEU A 126 5.81 14.77 7.85
C LEU A 126 6.12 13.76 8.96
N SER A 127 5.27 13.66 9.97
CA SER A 127 5.40 12.60 10.98
C SER A 127 4.62 11.37 10.54
N VAL A 128 5.23 10.19 10.54
CA VAL A 128 4.56 8.94 10.15
C VAL A 128 4.47 8.01 11.35
N VAL A 129 3.24 7.57 11.65
CA VAL A 129 2.92 6.61 12.72
C VAL A 129 2.34 5.35 12.09
N ALA A 130 3.04 4.23 12.24
CA ALA A 130 2.56 2.92 11.80
C ALA A 130 2.02 2.14 13.00
N LEU A 131 0.73 1.79 12.96
CA LEU A 131 0.14 0.81 13.88
C LEU A 131 0.42 -0.59 13.32
N VAL A 132 1.22 -1.38 14.04
CA VAL A 132 1.69 -2.68 13.56
C VAL A 132 1.26 -3.83 14.46
N SER A 133 1.10 -5.01 13.84
CA SER A 133 0.77 -6.27 14.53
C SER A 133 2.02 -7.02 15.02
N ARG A 134 1.84 -7.91 16.02
CA ARG A 134 2.85 -8.87 16.53
C ARG A 134 3.57 -9.67 15.46
N LYS A 135 2.91 -9.96 14.34
CA LYS A 135 3.39 -10.94 13.34
C LYS A 135 4.24 -10.33 12.23
N LEU A 136 4.82 -9.16 12.46
CA LEU A 136 5.78 -8.61 11.52
C LEU A 136 7.08 -9.43 11.54
N GLN A 137 7.63 -9.69 10.35
CA GLN A 137 8.97 -10.25 10.22
C GLN A 137 10.00 -9.24 10.74
N GLU A 138 11.06 -9.72 11.40
CA GLU A 138 12.10 -8.86 12.00
C GLU A 138 12.69 -7.85 10.99
N GLY A 139 12.94 -8.28 9.74
CA GLY A 139 13.44 -7.39 8.69
C GLY A 139 12.51 -6.22 8.37
N VAL A 140 11.19 -6.39 8.49
CA VAL A 140 10.22 -5.31 8.28
C VAL A 140 10.26 -4.31 9.43
N PHE A 141 10.46 -4.77 10.67
CA PHE A 141 10.66 -3.88 11.81
C PHE A 141 11.93 -3.04 11.67
N GLU A 142 13.03 -3.64 11.21
CA GLU A 142 14.28 -2.93 10.95
C GLU A 142 14.10 -1.85 9.88
N GLU A 143 13.46 -2.19 8.75
CA GLU A 143 13.21 -1.23 7.67
C GLU A 143 12.30 -0.07 8.12
N LEU A 144 11.22 -0.36 8.84
CA LEU A 144 10.34 0.67 9.37
C LEU A 144 11.09 1.64 10.31
N ARG A 145 11.98 1.12 11.18
CA ARG A 145 12.81 1.95 12.06
C ARG A 145 13.82 2.80 11.28
N ASN A 146 14.39 2.26 10.21
CA ASN A 146 15.38 2.96 9.38
C ASN A 146 14.80 4.15 8.62
N GLU A 147 13.51 4.13 8.28
CA GLU A 147 12.82 5.22 7.57
C GLU A 147 12.29 6.34 8.52
N ASN A 148 12.80 6.40 9.76
CA ASN A 148 12.34 7.34 10.81
C ASN A 148 10.82 7.25 11.09
N ILE A 149 10.19 6.11 10.80
CA ILE A 149 8.78 5.88 11.11
C ILE A 149 8.64 5.59 12.59
N ARG A 150 7.63 6.19 13.22
CA ARG A 150 7.25 5.89 14.59
C ARG A 150 6.35 4.66 14.58
N ILE A 151 6.87 3.56 15.12
CA ILE A 151 6.13 2.29 15.17
C ILE A 151 5.41 2.19 16.51
N MET A 152 4.10 1.95 16.46
CA MET A 152 3.33 1.53 17.64
C MET A 152 3.03 0.04 17.51
N ASP A 153 3.83 -0.77 18.19
CA ASP A 153 3.60 -2.21 18.28
C ASP A 153 2.40 -2.46 19.19
N LEU A 154 1.34 -2.98 18.59
CA LEU A 154 0.07 -3.20 19.27
C LEU A 154 0.05 -4.50 20.06
N ASP A 155 1.05 -5.36 19.89
CA ASP A 155 1.02 -6.73 20.36
C ASP A 155 -0.40 -7.32 20.08
N MET A 156 -0.97 -7.20 18.87
CA MET A 156 -2.26 -7.78 18.42
C MET A 156 -2.30 -7.93 16.89
N ASP A 157 -3.17 -8.77 16.29
CA ASP A 157 -3.29 -8.89 14.82
C ASP A 157 -4.16 -7.76 14.21
N ILE A 158 -3.86 -7.34 12.97
CA ILE A 158 -4.57 -6.23 12.27
C ILE A 158 -5.98 -6.64 11.82
N CYS A 159 -6.15 -7.92 11.45
CA CYS A 159 -7.44 -8.53 11.12
C CYS A 159 -7.42 -9.99 11.58
N PRO A 160 -8.30 -10.41 12.51
CA PRO A 160 -8.54 -11.83 12.73
C PRO A 160 -9.25 -12.42 11.50
N ALA A 161 -8.89 -13.66 11.11
CA ALA A 161 -9.57 -14.35 10.01
C ALA A 161 -11.10 -14.42 10.26
N PRO A 162 -11.94 -14.32 9.21
CA PRO A 162 -13.39 -14.41 9.36
C PRO A 162 -13.79 -15.67 10.14
N GLY A 163 -14.40 -15.49 11.32
CA GLY A 163 -14.86 -16.61 12.16
C GLY A 163 -14.00 -16.90 13.40
N MET A 164 -12.84 -16.27 13.57
CA MET A 164 -12.10 -16.31 14.85
C MET A 164 -12.74 -15.37 15.87
N LYS A 165 -13.78 -15.85 16.55
CA LYS A 165 -14.29 -15.24 17.79
C LYS A 165 -13.52 -15.81 18.98
N ASP A 166 -12.24 -15.49 19.11
CA ASP A 166 -11.50 -15.83 20.31
C ASP A 166 -11.59 -14.69 21.33
N ASN A 167 -12.00 -15.06 22.55
CA ASN A 167 -12.37 -14.21 23.68
C ASN A 167 -11.64 -12.86 23.70
N PRO A 168 -12.35 -11.72 23.65
CA PRO A 168 -11.73 -10.40 23.76
C PRO A 168 -11.00 -10.33 25.09
N ASN A 169 -9.67 -10.41 25.04
CA ASN A 169 -8.86 -10.25 26.24
C ASN A 169 -8.88 -8.77 26.60
N LEU A 170 -9.93 -8.33 27.30
CA LEU A 170 -10.14 -6.95 27.73
C LEU A 170 -8.94 -6.43 28.53
N LEU A 171 -8.22 -7.31 29.23
CA LEU A 171 -6.99 -6.97 29.94
C LEU A 171 -5.85 -6.64 28.96
N ALA A 172 -5.68 -7.43 27.89
CA ALA A 172 -4.72 -7.14 26.84
C ALA A 172 -5.07 -5.83 26.11
N ALA A 173 -6.34 -5.64 25.73
CA ALA A 173 -6.80 -4.40 25.10
C ALA A 173 -6.53 -3.16 25.97
N LYS A 174 -6.74 -3.26 27.29
CA LYS A 174 -6.40 -2.19 28.25
C LYS A 174 -4.90 -1.91 28.33
N ALA A 175 -4.08 -2.96 28.40
CA ALA A 175 -2.62 -2.81 28.42
C ALA A 175 -2.10 -2.16 27.13
N THR A 176 -2.58 -2.62 25.97
CA THR A 176 -2.26 -2.02 24.67
C THR A 176 -2.73 -0.57 24.60
N ALA A 177 -3.93 -0.24 25.08
CA ALA A 177 -4.42 1.14 25.13
C ALA A 177 -3.51 2.05 25.98
N VAL A 178 -3.04 1.59 27.14
CA VAL A 178 -2.07 2.33 27.97
C VAL A 178 -0.75 2.55 27.23
N ASN A 179 -0.27 1.54 26.50
CA ASN A 179 0.95 1.65 25.69
C ASN A 179 0.79 2.71 24.58
N ILE A 180 -0.29 2.63 23.78
CA ILE A 180 -0.59 3.63 22.73
C ILE A 180 -0.66 5.03 23.32
N ARG A 181 -1.35 5.19 24.46
CA ARG A 181 -1.46 6.48 25.16
C ARG A 181 -0.08 7.02 25.56
N SER A 182 0.79 6.18 26.13
CA SER A 182 2.16 6.58 26.51
C SER A 182 2.93 7.04 25.29
N GLN A 183 2.92 6.24 24.22
CA GLN A 183 3.63 6.56 22.99
C GLN A 183 3.13 7.86 22.37
N LEU A 184 1.81 8.04 22.21
CA LEU A 184 1.24 9.30 21.71
C LEU A 184 1.65 10.51 22.56
N THR A 185 1.74 10.35 23.88
CA THR A 185 2.19 11.41 24.79
C THR A 185 3.68 11.72 24.58
N GLU A 186 4.52 10.70 24.43
CA GLU A 186 5.96 10.85 24.11
C GLU A 186 6.17 11.51 22.74
N LEU A 187 5.23 11.30 21.81
CA LEU A 187 5.21 11.95 20.50
C LEU A 187 4.78 13.44 20.57
N GLY A 188 4.35 13.92 21.73
CA GLY A 188 3.92 15.31 21.97
C GLY A 188 2.42 15.54 21.81
N PHE A 189 1.61 14.49 21.68
CA PHE A 189 0.16 14.63 21.57
C PHE A 189 -0.52 14.71 22.94
N ASP A 190 -1.60 15.48 23.02
CA ASP A 190 -2.34 15.71 24.26
C ASP A 190 -2.96 14.41 24.79
N PRO A 191 -2.57 13.93 26.00
CA PRO A 191 -3.13 12.73 26.58
C PRO A 191 -4.63 12.86 26.90
N ASP A 192 -5.15 14.08 27.12
CA ASP A 192 -6.57 14.28 27.42
C ASP A 192 -7.48 13.92 26.24
N ILE A 193 -6.98 14.04 25.00
CA ILE A 193 -7.70 13.59 23.79
C ILE A 193 -7.89 12.06 23.85
N PHE A 194 -6.83 11.33 24.21
CA PHE A 194 -6.90 9.88 24.39
C PHE A 194 -7.85 9.51 25.52
N ASP A 195 -7.72 10.15 26.68
CA ASP A 195 -8.44 9.80 27.89
C ASP A 195 -9.95 9.97 27.72
N LYS A 196 -10.38 11.01 27.01
CA LYS A 196 -11.80 11.23 26.64
C LYS A 196 -12.34 10.14 25.70
N ALA A 197 -11.48 9.53 24.90
CA ALA A 197 -11.84 8.54 23.88
C ALA A 197 -11.48 7.09 24.28
N SER A 198 -10.95 6.88 25.49
CA SER A 198 -10.35 5.62 25.94
C SER A 198 -11.30 4.42 25.86
N SER A 199 -12.59 4.63 26.12
CA SER A 199 -13.60 3.55 26.02
C SER A 199 -13.75 3.03 24.59
N GLU A 200 -13.76 3.91 23.59
CA GLU A 200 -13.90 3.54 22.18
C GLU A 200 -12.62 2.84 21.69
N ILE A 201 -11.46 3.39 22.06
CA ILE A 201 -10.15 2.81 21.72
C ILE A 201 -10.02 1.39 22.28
N GLN A 202 -10.39 1.18 23.54
CA GLN A 202 -10.38 -0.16 24.16
C GLN A 202 -11.37 -1.12 23.48
N SER A 203 -12.52 -0.61 23.01
CA SER A 203 -13.49 -1.42 22.27
C SER A 203 -12.91 -1.91 20.95
N LEU A 204 -12.32 -1.02 20.15
CA LEU A 204 -11.67 -1.34 18.87
C LEU A 204 -10.49 -2.31 19.05
N LEU A 205 -9.68 -2.11 20.09
CA LEU A 205 -8.61 -3.04 20.45
C LEU A 205 -9.15 -4.41 20.87
N ALA A 206 -10.20 -4.46 21.69
CA ALA A 206 -10.81 -5.70 22.13
C ALA A 206 -11.40 -6.52 20.95
N SER A 207 -11.90 -5.84 19.91
CA SER A 207 -12.35 -6.47 18.67
C SER A 207 -11.26 -6.72 17.64
N GLN A 208 -9.99 -6.38 17.94
CA GLN A 208 -8.86 -6.43 17.00
C GLN A 208 -9.12 -5.66 15.69
N ASP A 209 -9.85 -4.55 15.78
CA ASP A 209 -10.19 -3.71 14.63
C ASP A 209 -9.17 -2.57 14.51
N ILE A 210 -7.95 -2.93 14.11
CA ILE A 210 -6.81 -2.01 14.07
C ILE A 210 -6.97 -0.98 12.95
N ILE A 211 -7.64 -1.36 11.86
CA ILE A 211 -7.95 -0.45 10.75
C ILE A 211 -8.84 0.69 11.24
N ASN A 212 -9.95 0.40 11.92
CA ASN A 212 -10.80 1.45 12.45
C ASN A 212 -10.17 2.18 13.64
N LEU A 213 -9.28 1.53 14.40
CA LEU A 213 -8.46 2.22 15.40
C LEU A 213 -7.59 3.31 14.78
N ALA A 214 -6.88 3.04 13.68
CA ALA A 214 -6.06 4.04 12.99
C ALA A 214 -6.90 5.23 12.52
N LYS A 215 -8.05 4.96 11.88
CA LYS A 215 -9.00 6.00 11.44
C LYS A 215 -9.55 6.82 12.59
N PHE A 216 -9.89 6.16 13.69
CA PHE A 216 -10.43 6.82 14.88
C PHE A 216 -9.39 7.73 15.53
N LEU A 217 -8.16 7.24 15.71
CA LEU A 217 -7.03 8.05 16.18
C LEU A 217 -6.77 9.23 15.25
N ALA A 218 -6.81 9.02 13.93
CA ALA A 218 -6.65 10.10 12.95
C ALA A 218 -7.71 11.19 13.14
N LYS A 219 -8.96 10.78 13.32
CA LYS A 219 -10.08 11.69 13.53
C LYS A 219 -9.94 12.52 14.81
N ILE A 220 -9.62 11.91 15.95
CA ILE A 220 -9.60 12.61 17.24
C ILE A 220 -8.37 13.51 17.40
N TYR A 221 -7.25 13.18 16.75
CA TYR A 221 -6.02 13.97 16.80
C TYR A 221 -5.81 14.89 15.58
N GLY A 222 -6.64 14.80 14.55
CA GLY A 222 -6.48 15.58 13.32
C GLY A 222 -5.31 15.10 12.45
N PHE A 223 -4.98 13.81 12.51
CA PHE A 223 -3.99 13.20 11.61
C PHE A 223 -4.60 12.90 10.24
N PHE A 224 -3.75 12.66 9.26
CA PHE A 224 -4.16 12.10 7.98
C PHE A 224 -4.09 10.57 8.02
N CYS A 225 -5.14 9.89 7.59
CA CYS A 225 -5.14 8.44 7.40
C CYS A 225 -5.26 8.15 5.89
N PRO A 226 -4.30 7.46 5.26
CA PRO A 226 -4.38 7.09 3.84
C PRO A 226 -5.53 6.12 3.53
N GLU A 227 -5.87 5.26 4.51
CA GLU A 227 -6.97 4.29 4.46
C GLU A 227 -6.81 3.28 3.30
N GLN A 228 -5.65 2.63 3.17
CA GLN A 228 -5.34 1.78 1.99
C GLN A 228 -6.40 0.73 1.64
N TYR A 229 -7.17 0.24 2.62
CA TYR A 229 -8.20 -0.77 2.44
C TYR A 229 -9.50 -0.20 1.84
N ASP A 230 -9.79 1.09 2.09
CA ASP A 230 -11.04 1.74 1.69
C ASP A 230 -10.83 2.85 0.64
N ASN A 231 -9.57 3.18 0.34
CA ASN A 231 -9.21 4.22 -0.62
C ASN A 231 -9.17 3.64 -2.05
N GLU A 232 -10.10 4.05 -2.92
CA GLU A 232 -10.17 3.57 -4.31
C GLU A 232 -8.88 3.81 -5.10
N LEU A 233 -8.05 4.80 -4.73
CA LEU A 233 -6.74 5.01 -5.36
C LEU A 233 -5.81 3.80 -5.20
N ASN A 234 -6.01 2.96 -4.17
CA ASN A 234 -5.30 1.69 -4.03
C ASN A 234 -5.61 0.72 -5.19
N ILE A 235 -6.82 0.76 -5.74
CA ILE A 235 -7.21 -0.04 -6.91
C ILE A 235 -6.88 0.71 -8.20
N ASP A 236 -7.23 1.98 -8.26
CA ASP A 236 -7.17 2.76 -9.50
C ASP A 236 -5.76 2.95 -10.00
N VAL A 237 -4.74 3.11 -9.14
CA VAL A 237 -3.35 3.20 -9.58
C VAL A 237 -2.91 1.95 -10.35
N HIS A 238 -3.40 0.78 -9.97
CA HIS A 238 -3.05 -0.45 -10.67
C HIS A 238 -3.78 -0.59 -12.00
N ARG A 239 -4.99 -0.01 -12.11
CA ARG A 239 -5.74 0.06 -13.36
C ARG A 239 -5.15 1.07 -14.34
N THR A 240 -4.81 2.27 -13.86
CA THR A 240 -4.43 3.41 -14.71
C THR A 240 -2.93 3.51 -14.95
N VAL A 241 -2.11 3.01 -14.03
CA VAL A 241 -0.65 2.99 -14.16
C VAL A 241 -0.16 1.58 -14.42
N THR A 242 -0.26 0.66 -13.44
CA THR A 242 0.41 -0.65 -13.53
C THR A 242 -0.04 -1.47 -14.74
N ALA A 243 -1.35 -1.55 -15.01
CA ALA A 243 -1.87 -2.31 -16.14
C ALA A 243 -1.51 -1.68 -17.49
N VAL A 244 -1.61 -0.35 -17.58
CA VAL A 244 -1.22 0.43 -18.77
C VAL A 244 0.26 0.25 -19.07
N GLU A 245 1.09 0.29 -18.03
CA GLU A 245 2.53 0.09 -18.11
C GLU A 245 2.90 -1.29 -18.65
N ILE A 246 2.30 -2.35 -18.11
CA ILE A 246 2.50 -3.73 -18.58
C ILE A 246 2.07 -3.85 -20.05
N ASP A 247 0.90 -3.32 -20.40
CA ASP A 247 0.38 -3.45 -21.75
C ASP A 247 1.19 -2.65 -22.79
N GLN A 248 1.68 -1.45 -22.43
CA GLN A 248 2.61 -0.69 -23.27
C GLN A 248 3.90 -1.50 -23.53
N GLN A 249 4.50 -2.06 -22.48
CA GLN A 249 5.73 -2.85 -22.59
C GLN A 249 5.55 -4.15 -23.37
N LEU A 250 4.38 -4.79 -23.29
CA LEU A 250 4.06 -5.97 -24.10
C LEU A 250 3.94 -5.59 -25.59
N HIS A 251 3.24 -4.50 -25.90
CA HIS A 251 3.11 -4.01 -27.29
C HIS A 251 4.46 -3.63 -27.89
N GLU A 252 5.36 -2.99 -27.12
CA GLU A 252 6.73 -2.70 -27.55
C GLU A 252 7.52 -3.96 -27.91
N LYS A 253 7.17 -5.11 -27.31
CA LYS A 253 7.74 -6.43 -27.60
C LYS A 253 6.94 -7.23 -28.65
N GLY A 254 5.97 -6.60 -29.32
CA GLY A 254 5.12 -7.24 -30.34
C GLY A 254 4.06 -8.19 -29.80
N ASN A 255 3.66 -8.06 -28.53
CA ASN A 255 2.63 -8.87 -27.88
C ASN A 255 1.44 -8.00 -27.47
N SER A 256 0.28 -8.58 -27.17
CA SER A 256 -0.82 -7.86 -26.53
C SER A 256 -1.14 -8.47 -25.17
N LEU A 257 -1.42 -7.66 -24.16
CA LEU A 257 -1.87 -8.18 -22.85
C LEU A 257 -3.15 -9.03 -22.97
N ALA A 258 -3.95 -8.83 -24.04
CA ALA A 258 -5.11 -9.65 -24.36
C ALA A 258 -4.80 -11.15 -24.49
N ASP A 259 -3.58 -11.50 -24.88
CA ASP A 259 -3.14 -12.87 -25.15
C ASP A 259 -2.57 -13.56 -23.91
N PHE A 260 -2.46 -12.83 -22.78
CA PHE A 260 -1.87 -13.33 -21.55
C PHE A 260 -2.92 -13.52 -20.44
N ARG A 261 -2.60 -14.44 -19.54
CA ARG A 261 -3.21 -14.53 -18.20
C ARG A 261 -2.34 -13.73 -17.24
N ILE A 262 -2.96 -12.99 -16.34
CA ILE A 262 -2.27 -12.27 -15.28
C ILE A 262 -2.32 -13.13 -14.01
N VAL A 263 -1.18 -13.31 -13.36
CA VAL A 263 -1.05 -14.01 -12.09
C VAL A 263 -0.49 -13.05 -11.05
N CYS A 264 -1.17 -12.86 -9.93
CA CYS A 264 -0.68 -12.00 -8.84
C CYS A 264 -1.04 -12.58 -7.47
N THR A 265 -0.31 -12.20 -6.41
CA THR A 265 -0.70 -12.53 -5.04
C THR A 265 -1.85 -11.65 -4.55
N PHE A 266 -2.53 -12.10 -3.50
CA PHE A 266 -3.53 -11.30 -2.80
C PHE A 266 -2.90 -10.48 -1.66
N GLY A 267 -3.61 -9.47 -1.18
CA GLY A 267 -3.18 -8.61 -0.07
C GLY A 267 -4.35 -7.70 0.29
N THR A 268 -4.21 -6.39 0.05
CA THR A 268 -5.34 -5.43 0.16
C THR A 268 -6.37 -5.55 -0.96
N GLY A 269 -6.07 -6.34 -2.00
CA GLY A 269 -6.92 -6.45 -3.20
C GLY A 269 -6.74 -5.32 -4.22
N GLY A 270 -5.90 -4.31 -3.94
CA GLY A 270 -5.63 -3.20 -4.86
C GLY A 270 -5.09 -3.66 -6.21
N THR A 271 -4.00 -4.46 -6.19
CA THR A 271 -3.34 -4.93 -7.41
C THR A 271 -4.23 -5.84 -8.25
N SER A 272 -4.83 -6.87 -7.62
CA SER A 272 -5.75 -7.78 -8.30
C SER A 272 -6.97 -7.04 -8.85
N GLY A 273 -7.58 -6.15 -8.05
CA GLY A 273 -8.72 -5.34 -8.45
C GLY A 273 -8.42 -4.45 -9.65
N GLY A 274 -7.30 -3.71 -9.63
CA GLY A 274 -6.96 -2.77 -10.69
C GLY A 274 -6.63 -3.46 -12.00
N LEU A 275 -5.82 -4.52 -11.95
CA LEU A 275 -5.50 -5.35 -13.13
C LEU A 275 -6.75 -6.01 -13.70
N SER A 276 -7.65 -6.52 -12.84
CA SER A 276 -8.92 -7.11 -13.29
C SER A 276 -9.84 -6.09 -13.96
N ARG A 277 -9.97 -4.88 -13.39
CA ARG A 277 -10.79 -3.80 -13.99
C ARG A 277 -10.24 -3.43 -15.37
N TYR A 278 -8.93 -3.25 -15.50
CA TYR A 278 -8.29 -2.94 -16.79
C TYR A 278 -8.55 -4.01 -17.85
N MET A 279 -8.36 -5.29 -17.52
CA MET A 279 -8.60 -6.41 -18.46
C MET A 279 -10.05 -6.49 -18.91
N SER A 280 -10.99 -6.26 -17.99
CA SER A 280 -12.41 -6.25 -18.30
C SER A 280 -12.79 -5.07 -19.20
N GLU A 281 -12.31 -3.88 -18.89
CA GLU A 281 -12.67 -2.66 -19.62
C GLU A 281 -12.04 -2.59 -21.01
N LYS A 282 -10.75 -2.92 -21.12
CA LYS A 282 -10.01 -2.79 -22.39
C LYS A 282 -10.24 -3.97 -23.33
N TYR A 283 -10.34 -5.18 -22.80
CA TYR A 283 -10.38 -6.41 -23.60
C TYR A 283 -11.65 -7.24 -23.41
N GLY A 284 -12.56 -6.86 -22.50
CA GLY A 284 -13.76 -7.67 -22.21
C GLY A 284 -13.42 -9.05 -21.62
N LYS A 285 -12.23 -9.21 -21.02
CA LYS A 285 -11.69 -10.50 -20.56
C LYS A 285 -11.58 -10.58 -19.04
N LYS A 286 -11.90 -11.78 -18.51
CA LYS A 286 -11.59 -12.18 -17.13
C LYS A 286 -10.41 -13.14 -17.17
N SER A 287 -9.19 -12.61 -17.02
CA SER A 287 -7.95 -13.38 -17.16
C SER A 287 -6.98 -13.21 -16.00
N LEU A 288 -7.47 -12.76 -14.84
CA LEU A 288 -6.69 -12.66 -13.61
C LEU A 288 -6.81 -13.94 -12.76
N HIS A 289 -5.67 -14.46 -12.32
CA HIS A 289 -5.55 -15.53 -11.35
C HIS A 289 -4.88 -14.98 -10.10
N VAL A 290 -5.54 -15.14 -8.96
CA VAL A 290 -5.00 -14.71 -7.67
C VAL A 290 -4.41 -15.91 -6.95
N VAL A 291 -3.16 -15.77 -6.53
CA VAL A 291 -2.43 -16.78 -5.76
C VAL A 291 -2.54 -16.44 -4.29
N PHE A 292 -3.04 -17.41 -3.52
CA PHE A 292 -3.09 -17.36 -2.06
C PHE A 292 -1.96 -18.22 -1.50
N PRO A 293 -1.41 -17.85 -0.33
CA PRO A 293 -0.51 -18.73 0.40
C PRO A 293 -1.23 -20.04 0.77
N SER A 294 -0.47 -21.09 1.06
CA SER A 294 -1.05 -22.34 1.56
C SER A 294 -1.76 -22.12 2.90
N ALA A 295 -2.68 -23.02 3.26
CA ALA A 295 -3.33 -22.94 4.57
C ALA A 295 -2.29 -22.83 5.70
N ASN A 296 -2.51 -21.89 6.63
CA ASN A 296 -1.62 -21.54 7.76
C ASN A 296 -0.36 -20.73 7.43
N GLN A 297 -0.27 -20.13 6.24
CA GLN A 297 0.75 -19.12 5.92
C GLN A 297 0.09 -17.74 5.79
N ASP A 298 0.71 -16.72 6.38
CA ASP A 298 0.25 -15.34 6.27
C ASP A 298 0.45 -14.81 4.83
N VAL A 299 -0.38 -13.84 4.44
CA VAL A 299 -0.40 -13.17 3.14
C VAL A 299 0.61 -12.03 3.07
#